data_AF-A0A9P9S7I8-F1
#
_entry.id   AF-A0A9P9S7I8-F1
#
_cell.length_a   1.000
_cell.length_b   1.000
_cell.length_c   1.000
_cell.angle_alpha   90.00
_cell.angle_beta   90.00
_cell.angle_gamma   90.00
#
_symmetry.space_group_name_H-M   'P 1'
#
loop_
_entity.id
_entity.type
_entity.pdbx_description
1 polymer ?
#
loop_
_entity_poly.entity_id
_entity_poly.type
_entity_poly.pdbx_seq_one_letter_code
_entity_poly.pdbx_strand_id
1 'polypeptide(L)'
;MSEIWGSEVPGKTNNCCKEIVIGGAIMATSTALLDKEELSSLRIFLLSLILHSFLYIIITLLLIMYQLMCIAASILFTHILAQVPGTLTPEQHPKLTTQKCTKDGGCITVDTAIVLDASYRYTHEVGGYTPCASGIFNSTICPTVEACAKNCEVEGVDYSTYGIKTTGDALTLNLFTTKEGILGESSPRVYLMADDSTYDMLKLLNQELSFDVDMSKVPCGINGALYLSEMPNNGGLSDLNKVGAKYGSGYCDAQCPKQAFINGMANINQTLGACCNEMDIWEANAASTAYTPHSCNITGVYACTGDLCGNDGICDQSGCDFNSYRLGAREFYGPGKKIDTTKKFTVVTQFLTDNGSSAGKLQTISRIYIQNGTVIANSNVNVPGMNPVSSIDDSFCTSQVKAFGGSGTFEKLGGMAGMGSALGRGMVLIFSIWMDAGSGMLWLDGDYPLDANATKPGVSRGLVTWSNIKVGDIGSTFGGLKAF
;
A
#
# COMPACT_ATOMS: atom_id res chain seq x y z
N MET A 1 0.23 21.54 55.42
CA MET A 1 0.54 21.20 56.82
C MET A 1 1.43 19.97 56.83
N SER A 2 2.05 19.69 57.97
CA SER A 2 2.67 18.42 58.41
C SER A 2 1.76 17.17 58.21
N GLU A 3 2.17 15.89 58.31
CA GLU A 3 3.43 15.08 58.43
C GLU A 3 2.97 13.57 58.32
N ILE A 4 3.74 12.47 58.18
CA ILE A 4 5.18 12.11 58.07
C ILE A 4 5.31 10.74 57.31
N TRP A 5 6.48 10.45 56.70
CA TRP A 5 7.21 9.20 56.31
C TRP A 5 6.58 7.78 56.53
N GLY A 6 7.00 6.69 55.87
CA GLY A 6 8.13 6.41 54.94
C GLY A 6 8.02 4.98 54.32
N SER A 7 8.74 4.60 53.25
CA SER A 7 10.13 4.04 53.18
C SER A 7 10.31 2.59 53.72
N GLU A 8 10.95 1.60 53.07
CA GLU A 8 11.49 1.46 51.68
C GLU A 8 12.02 0.02 51.34
N VAL A 9 11.76 -0.50 50.12
CA VAL A 9 12.52 -1.52 49.28
C VAL A 9 12.78 -2.99 49.84
N PRO A 10 13.53 -3.96 49.20
CA PRO A 10 12.90 -5.18 48.61
C PRO A 10 13.52 -6.61 48.84
N GLY A 11 12.86 -7.66 48.31
CA GLY A 11 13.54 -8.59 47.36
C GLY A 11 13.43 -10.15 47.48
N LYS A 12 13.54 -10.83 46.31
CA LYS A 12 13.95 -12.24 46.01
C LYS A 12 12.97 -13.46 46.07
N THR A 13 12.53 -13.89 44.87
CA THR A 13 12.64 -15.24 44.24
C THR A 13 12.58 -16.57 45.05
N ASN A 14 11.72 -17.54 44.63
CA ASN A 14 12.15 -18.89 44.12
C ASN A 14 10.99 -19.85 43.67
N ASN A 15 11.36 -21.06 43.21
CA ASN A 15 10.60 -21.97 42.31
C ASN A 15 9.83 -23.16 42.93
N CYS A 16 8.79 -23.60 42.20
CA CYS A 16 8.36 -24.97 41.86
C CYS A 16 7.98 -26.09 42.88
N CYS A 17 6.81 -26.70 42.57
CA CYS A 17 6.47 -28.15 42.51
C CYS A 17 6.49 -29.07 43.75
N LYS A 18 5.46 -29.92 43.83
CA LYS A 18 5.48 -31.26 44.49
C LYS A 18 4.35 -32.17 43.97
N GLU A 19 4.64 -33.46 43.84
CA GLU A 19 3.69 -34.51 43.40
C GLU A 19 2.99 -35.21 44.57
N ILE A 20 1.99 -36.06 44.28
CA ILE A 20 1.30 -36.94 45.23
C ILE A 20 1.30 -38.38 44.69
N VAL A 21 1.60 -39.34 45.58
CA VAL A 21 1.65 -40.79 45.29
C VAL A 21 0.43 -41.49 45.89
N ILE A 22 -0.10 -42.52 45.21
CA ILE A 22 -1.14 -43.41 45.74
C ILE A 22 -0.66 -44.87 45.59
N GLY A 23 -0.77 -45.65 46.67
CA GLY A 23 -0.37 -47.06 46.71
C GLY A 23 -1.51 -48.04 46.40
N GLY A 24 -1.17 -49.25 45.96
CA GLY A 24 -2.13 -50.32 45.68
C GLY A 24 -2.43 -51.23 46.88
N ALA A 25 -3.51 -52.02 46.78
CA ALA A 25 -3.89 -53.04 47.75
C ALA A 25 -4.21 -54.38 47.03
N ILE A 26 -4.03 -55.49 47.75
CA ILE A 26 -4.12 -56.86 47.22
C ILE A 26 -5.51 -57.44 47.53
N MET A 27 -6.11 -58.19 46.60
CA MET A 27 -7.28 -59.05 46.87
C MET A 27 -6.97 -60.52 46.64
N ALA A 28 -7.50 -61.37 47.52
CA ALA A 28 -7.39 -62.83 47.46
C ALA A 28 -8.56 -63.45 46.68
N THR A 29 -8.34 -64.65 46.14
CA THR A 29 -9.31 -65.38 45.31
C THR A 29 -10.35 -66.14 46.14
N SER A 30 -11.62 -66.03 45.76
CA SER A 30 -12.64 -67.05 46.02
C SER A 30 -13.48 -67.28 44.76
N THR A 31 -13.59 -68.54 44.33
CA THR A 31 -14.38 -68.93 43.16
C THR A 31 -15.76 -69.41 43.60
N ALA A 32 -16.73 -68.50 43.61
CA ALA A 32 -18.14 -68.86 43.71
C ALA A 32 -18.64 -69.36 42.34
N LEU A 33 -19.31 -70.51 42.32
CA LEU A 33 -20.05 -70.98 41.16
C LEU A 33 -21.46 -70.39 41.19
N LEU A 34 -21.74 -69.44 40.29
CA LEU A 34 -23.08 -68.87 40.11
C LEU A 34 -24.05 -69.95 39.66
N ASP A 35 -25.24 -69.97 40.25
CA ASP A 35 -26.25 -70.99 39.93
C ASP A 35 -26.98 -70.67 38.61
N LYS A 36 -27.68 -71.65 38.04
CA LYS A 36 -28.27 -71.54 36.69
C LYS A 36 -29.25 -70.37 36.53
N GLU A 37 -29.93 -69.97 37.60
CA GLU A 37 -30.93 -68.91 37.59
C GLU A 37 -30.29 -67.50 37.63
N GLU A 38 -29.16 -67.35 38.34
CA GLU A 38 -28.33 -66.15 38.29
C GLU A 38 -27.66 -66.01 36.92
N LEU A 39 -27.17 -67.12 36.34
CA LEU A 39 -26.63 -67.16 34.97
C LEU A 39 -27.68 -66.79 33.91
N SER A 40 -28.96 -67.09 34.14
CA SER A 40 -30.07 -66.63 33.29
C SER A 40 -30.28 -65.12 33.43
N SER A 41 -30.36 -64.63 34.67
CA SER A 41 -30.55 -63.22 34.99
C SER A 41 -29.41 -62.34 34.46
N LEU A 42 -28.16 -62.79 34.60
CA LEU A 42 -26.97 -62.13 34.07
C LEU A 42 -26.97 -62.08 32.53
N ARG A 43 -27.43 -63.14 31.85
CA ARG A 43 -27.60 -63.14 30.39
C ARG A 43 -28.64 -62.12 29.93
N ILE A 44 -29.78 -62.01 30.63
CA ILE A 44 -30.82 -61.02 30.33
C ILE A 44 -30.29 -59.59 30.55
N PHE A 45 -29.53 -59.37 31.63
CA PHE A 45 -28.90 -58.08 31.90
C PHE A 45 -27.87 -57.69 30.84
N LEU A 46 -27.00 -58.62 30.43
CA LEU A 46 -26.02 -58.41 29.35
C LEU A 46 -26.70 -58.15 28.00
N LEU A 47 -27.76 -58.89 27.66
CA LEU A 47 -28.57 -58.64 26.46
C LEU A 47 -29.21 -57.25 26.48
N SER A 48 -29.69 -56.80 27.64
CA SER A 48 -30.22 -55.45 27.82
C SER A 48 -29.16 -54.38 27.59
N LEU A 49 -27.96 -54.50 28.19
CA LEU A 49 -26.85 -53.58 27.94
C LEU A 49 -26.47 -53.53 26.45
N ILE A 50 -26.36 -54.70 25.80
CA ILE A 50 -26.03 -54.80 24.37
C ILE A 50 -27.09 -54.06 23.53
N LEU A 51 -28.39 -54.26 23.81
CA LEU A 51 -29.47 -53.52 23.11
C LEU A 51 -29.35 -52.00 23.29
N HIS A 52 -29.06 -51.53 24.51
CA HIS A 52 -28.90 -50.09 24.78
C HIS A 52 -27.67 -49.52 24.07
N SER A 53 -26.55 -50.24 24.04
CA SER A 53 -25.35 -49.83 23.29
C SER A 53 -25.61 -49.78 21.77
N PHE A 54 -26.28 -50.78 21.19
CA PHE A 54 -26.66 -50.77 19.78
C PHE A 54 -27.61 -49.61 19.45
N LEU A 55 -28.63 -49.37 20.29
CA LEU A 55 -29.56 -48.26 20.10
C LEU A 55 -28.86 -46.89 20.19
N TYR A 56 -27.94 -46.72 21.14
CA TYR A 56 -27.13 -45.51 21.27
C TYR A 56 -26.25 -45.28 20.03
N ILE A 57 -25.55 -46.32 19.54
CA ILE A 57 -24.74 -46.25 18.31
C ILE A 57 -25.60 -45.87 17.11
N ILE A 58 -26.80 -46.46 16.95
CA ILE A 58 -27.73 -46.12 15.86
C ILE A 58 -28.17 -44.65 15.95
N ILE A 59 -28.51 -44.16 17.15
CA ILE A 59 -28.88 -42.75 17.35
C ILE A 59 -27.70 -41.81 17.05
N THR A 60 -26.49 -42.13 17.50
CA THR A 60 -25.28 -41.35 17.19
C THR A 60 -24.99 -41.33 15.68
N LEU A 61 -25.11 -42.47 14.99
CA LEU A 61 -24.93 -42.55 13.54
C LEU A 61 -26.00 -41.76 12.78
N LEU A 62 -27.26 -41.81 13.20
CA LEU A 62 -28.34 -41.01 12.62
C LEU A 62 -28.12 -39.50 12.83
N LEU A 63 -27.61 -39.08 14.00
CA LEU A 63 -27.25 -37.69 14.27
C LEU A 63 -26.06 -37.22 13.42
N ILE A 64 -25.04 -38.07 13.26
CA ILE A 64 -23.89 -37.78 12.37
C ILE A 64 -24.34 -37.71 10.91
N MET A 65 -25.18 -38.63 10.45
CA MET A 65 -25.77 -38.58 9.10
C MET A 65 -26.62 -37.32 8.90
N TYR A 66 -27.42 -36.93 9.88
CA TYR A 66 -28.20 -35.70 9.84
C TYR A 66 -27.31 -34.45 9.76
N GLN A 67 -26.25 -34.36 10.59
CA GLN A 67 -25.28 -33.28 10.51
C GLN A 67 -24.55 -33.24 9.15
N LEU A 68 -24.11 -34.39 8.63
CA LEU A 68 -23.51 -34.49 7.29
C LEU A 68 -24.49 -34.10 6.18
N MET A 69 -25.77 -34.42 6.30
CA MET A 69 -26.81 -33.99 5.36
C MET A 69 -27.07 -32.48 5.44
N CYS A 70 -27.06 -31.87 6.63
CA CYS A 70 -27.15 -30.41 6.78
C CYS A 70 -25.92 -29.69 6.20
N ILE A 71 -24.72 -30.24 6.40
CA ILE A 71 -23.48 -29.73 5.80
C ILE A 71 -23.53 -29.85 4.27
N ALA A 72 -23.94 -31.00 3.73
CA ALA A 72 -24.06 -31.22 2.29
C ALA A 72 -25.15 -30.33 1.64
N ALA A 73 -26.28 -30.12 2.32
CA ALA A 73 -27.35 -29.22 1.87
C ALA A 73 -26.92 -27.74 1.86
N SER A 74 -25.86 -27.39 2.60
CA SER A 74 -25.28 -26.05 2.63
C SER A 74 -24.34 -25.76 1.45
N ILE A 75 -24.13 -26.73 0.54
CA ILE A 75 -23.32 -26.59 -0.69
C ILE A 75 -24.21 -26.30 -1.93
N LEU A 76 -25.45 -25.84 -1.71
CA LEU A 76 -26.29 -25.25 -2.76
C LEU A 76 -25.79 -23.85 -3.10
N PHE A 77 -24.96 -23.77 -4.15
CA PHE A 77 -24.38 -22.57 -4.80
C PHE A 77 -24.97 -21.21 -4.35
N THR A 78 -24.44 -20.67 -3.27
CA THR A 78 -24.40 -19.21 -3.10
C THR A 78 -23.34 -18.68 -4.06
N HIS A 79 -23.77 -18.20 -5.23
CA HIS A 79 -22.95 -17.29 -6.02
C HIS A 79 -22.81 -15.97 -5.24
N ILE A 80 -21.84 -15.95 -4.32
CA ILE A 80 -21.32 -14.73 -3.70
C ILE A 80 -20.53 -14.01 -4.79
N LEU A 81 -21.29 -13.29 -5.62
CA LEU A 81 -20.72 -12.18 -6.37
C LEU A 81 -20.25 -11.14 -5.35
N ALA A 82 -19.15 -10.51 -5.71
CA ALA A 82 -18.41 -9.50 -4.98
C ALA A 82 -17.89 -8.50 -6.01
N GLN A 83 -17.40 -7.31 -5.61
CA GLN A 83 -17.29 -6.12 -6.48
C GLN A 83 -17.10 -6.50 -7.95
N VAL A 84 -18.16 -6.34 -8.75
CA VAL A 84 -18.31 -7.07 -10.02
C VAL A 84 -17.64 -6.29 -11.14
N PRO A 85 -16.94 -6.94 -12.10
CA PRO A 85 -16.50 -6.29 -13.32
C PRO A 85 -17.71 -5.80 -14.13
N GLY A 86 -17.84 -4.48 -14.28
CA GLY A 86 -18.91 -3.84 -15.05
C GLY A 86 -18.85 -4.20 -16.54
N THR A 87 -19.97 -3.95 -17.24
CA THR A 87 -20.20 -4.40 -18.62
C THR A 87 -20.65 -3.29 -19.59
N LEU A 88 -20.93 -2.08 -19.10
CA LEU A 88 -21.32 -0.93 -19.92
C LEU A 88 -20.11 -0.34 -20.68
N THR A 89 -18.94 -0.32 -20.04
CA THR A 89 -17.70 0.27 -20.55
C THR A 89 -16.56 -0.75 -20.51
N PRO A 90 -16.08 -1.25 -21.66
CA PRO A 90 -14.98 -2.21 -21.70
C PRO A 90 -13.66 -1.62 -21.19
N GLU A 91 -13.09 -2.21 -20.13
CA GLU A 91 -11.78 -1.81 -19.61
C GLU A 91 -10.65 -2.22 -20.56
N GLN A 92 -9.86 -1.24 -21.01
CA GLN A 92 -8.73 -1.41 -21.93
C GLN A 92 -7.53 -0.56 -21.44
N HIS A 93 -6.52 -1.22 -20.87
CA HIS A 93 -5.35 -0.55 -20.29
C HIS A 93 -4.47 0.11 -21.36
N PRO A 94 -4.22 1.43 -21.32
CA PRO A 94 -3.23 2.07 -22.18
C PRO A 94 -1.85 1.45 -21.97
N LYS A 95 -1.21 0.97 -23.04
CA LYS A 95 0.14 0.43 -22.96
C LYS A 95 1.15 1.56 -22.70
N LEU A 96 2.11 1.29 -21.83
CA LEU A 96 3.18 2.20 -21.40
C LEU A 96 4.47 1.38 -21.36
N THR A 97 5.31 1.52 -22.38
CA THR A 97 6.52 0.71 -22.54
C THR A 97 7.57 1.08 -21.49
N THR A 98 8.06 0.09 -20.74
CA THR A 98 9.15 0.27 -19.75
C THR A 98 10.41 -0.51 -20.16
N GLN A 99 11.50 -0.38 -19.39
CA GLN A 99 12.71 -1.16 -19.60
C GLN A 99 13.20 -1.85 -18.33
N LYS A 100 13.77 -3.05 -18.49
CA LYS A 100 14.50 -3.75 -17.44
C LYS A 100 15.98 -3.82 -17.80
N CYS A 101 16.85 -3.34 -16.92
CA CYS A 101 18.29 -3.19 -17.16
C CYS A 101 19.13 -4.12 -16.29
N THR A 102 20.27 -4.55 -16.83
CA THR A 102 21.31 -5.33 -16.13
C THR A 102 22.68 -4.80 -16.53
N LYS A 103 23.70 -4.98 -15.69
CA LYS A 103 25.07 -4.53 -15.99
C LYS A 103 25.65 -5.17 -17.26
N ASP A 104 25.48 -6.47 -17.43
CA ASP A 104 26.11 -7.22 -18.52
C ASP A 104 25.24 -7.28 -19.80
N GLY A 105 23.91 -7.26 -19.65
CA GLY A 105 22.96 -7.38 -20.77
C GLY A 105 22.41 -6.04 -21.29
N GLY A 106 22.69 -4.91 -20.61
CA GLY A 106 22.05 -3.64 -20.90
C GLY A 106 20.56 -3.66 -20.57
N CYS A 107 19.77 -2.84 -21.28
CA CYS A 107 18.32 -2.69 -21.07
C CYS A 107 17.50 -3.42 -22.15
N ILE A 108 16.59 -4.28 -21.72
CA ILE A 108 15.54 -4.88 -22.56
C ILE A 108 14.21 -4.13 -22.36
N THR A 109 13.39 -4.09 -23.41
CA THR A 109 12.03 -3.52 -23.37
C THR A 109 11.05 -4.47 -22.69
N VAL A 110 10.06 -3.92 -21.98
CA VAL A 110 8.95 -4.65 -21.34
C VAL A 110 7.62 -4.01 -21.73
N ASP A 111 6.67 -4.82 -22.19
CA ASP A 111 5.36 -4.38 -22.69
C ASP A 111 4.31 -4.19 -21.58
N THR A 112 4.65 -3.35 -20.61
CA THR A 112 3.77 -2.94 -19.50
C THR A 112 2.59 -2.07 -19.94
N ALA A 113 1.60 -1.92 -19.05
CA ALA A 113 0.44 -1.05 -19.25
C ALA A 113 0.19 -0.17 -18.01
N ILE A 114 -0.83 0.69 -18.08
CA ILE A 114 -1.34 1.41 -16.90
C ILE A 114 -2.83 1.16 -16.67
N VAL A 115 -3.25 1.23 -15.40
CA VAL A 115 -4.65 1.15 -14.99
C VAL A 115 -5.04 2.33 -14.09
N LEU A 116 -6.25 2.87 -14.27
CA LEU A 116 -6.84 3.89 -13.39
C LEU A 116 -7.34 3.27 -12.08
N ASP A 117 -7.00 3.93 -10.98
CA ASP A 117 -7.46 3.68 -9.60
C ASP A 117 -9.00 3.57 -9.50
N ALA A 118 -9.47 2.57 -8.75
CA ALA A 118 -10.89 2.27 -8.55
C ALA A 118 -11.71 3.44 -7.97
N SER A 119 -11.13 4.35 -7.18
CA SER A 119 -11.85 5.49 -6.58
C SER A 119 -12.36 6.51 -7.61
N TYR A 120 -11.83 6.48 -8.83
CA TYR A 120 -12.21 7.36 -9.94
C TYR A 120 -13.26 6.73 -10.86
N ARG A 121 -13.55 5.43 -10.69
CA ARG A 121 -14.42 4.66 -11.58
C ARG A 121 -15.87 4.78 -11.18
N TYR A 122 -16.74 4.80 -12.20
CA TYR A 122 -18.17 4.70 -11.97
C TYR A 122 -18.50 3.34 -11.35
N THR A 123 -19.11 3.36 -10.16
CA THR A 123 -19.50 2.17 -9.40
C THR A 123 -20.99 2.24 -9.09
N HIS A 124 -21.77 1.30 -9.62
CA HIS A 124 -23.24 1.36 -9.62
C HIS A 124 -23.88 0.00 -9.35
N GLU A 125 -25.20 0.00 -9.17
CA GLU A 125 -25.97 -1.23 -8.99
C GLU A 125 -25.83 -2.18 -10.20
N VAL A 126 -25.68 -3.48 -9.93
CA VAL A 126 -25.56 -4.53 -10.95
C VAL A 126 -26.79 -4.55 -11.86
N GLY A 127 -26.59 -4.29 -13.16
CA GLY A 127 -27.66 -4.27 -14.17
C GLY A 127 -28.55 -3.04 -14.14
N GLY A 128 -28.16 -1.98 -13.41
CA GLY A 128 -28.85 -0.68 -13.38
C GLY A 128 -27.90 0.49 -13.61
N TYR A 129 -28.27 1.66 -13.12
CA TYR A 129 -27.49 2.91 -13.29
C TYR A 129 -27.47 3.77 -12.01
N THR A 130 -28.00 3.28 -10.88
CA THR A 130 -27.94 4.00 -9.60
C THR A 130 -26.54 3.87 -8.99
N PRO A 131 -25.82 4.96 -8.69
CA PRO A 131 -24.51 4.88 -8.04
C PRO A 131 -24.57 4.17 -6.69
N CYS A 132 -23.61 3.28 -6.44
CA CYS A 132 -23.46 2.60 -5.15
C CYS A 132 -22.95 3.54 -4.05
N ALA A 133 -22.08 4.49 -4.43
CA ALA A 133 -21.60 5.55 -3.56
C ALA A 133 -21.52 6.87 -4.32
N SER A 134 -21.86 7.97 -3.63
CA SER A 134 -21.74 9.35 -4.12
C SER A 134 -21.46 10.25 -2.92
N GLY A 135 -20.23 10.21 -2.41
CA GLY A 135 -19.84 10.81 -1.13
C GLY A 135 -20.33 10.04 0.11
N ILE A 136 -21.48 9.36 0.02
CA ILE A 136 -21.94 8.32 0.95
C ILE A 136 -22.43 7.09 0.17
N PHE A 137 -22.46 5.93 0.83
CA PHE A 137 -23.04 4.71 0.27
C PHE A 137 -24.58 4.76 0.24
N ASN A 138 -25.18 4.25 -0.84
CA ASN A 138 -26.62 4.07 -0.95
C ASN A 138 -27.06 2.88 -0.09
N SER A 139 -27.73 3.14 1.04
CA SER A 139 -28.15 2.12 2.01
C SER A 139 -29.16 1.09 1.49
N THR A 140 -29.79 1.32 0.33
CA THR A 140 -30.67 0.32 -0.32
C THR A 140 -29.85 -0.70 -1.10
N ILE A 141 -28.77 -0.27 -1.76
CA ILE A 141 -27.86 -1.15 -2.52
C ILE A 141 -26.84 -1.80 -1.58
N CYS A 142 -26.34 -1.03 -0.60
CA CYS A 142 -25.26 -1.37 0.32
C CYS A 142 -25.71 -1.35 1.81
N PRO A 143 -26.70 -2.18 2.23
CA PRO A 143 -27.10 -2.28 3.65
C PRO A 143 -26.09 -3.05 4.51
N THR A 144 -25.25 -3.90 3.90
CA THR A 144 -24.12 -4.61 4.55
C THR A 144 -22.93 -4.65 3.60
N VAL A 145 -21.75 -5.03 4.09
CA VAL A 145 -20.51 -5.13 3.28
C VAL A 145 -20.67 -6.16 2.17
N GLU A 146 -21.27 -7.31 2.48
CA GLU A 146 -21.50 -8.42 1.56
C GLU A 146 -22.56 -8.07 0.52
N ALA A 147 -23.64 -7.40 0.95
CA ALA A 147 -24.65 -6.88 0.05
C ALA A 147 -24.07 -5.83 -0.90
N CYS A 148 -23.23 -4.92 -0.40
CA CYS A 148 -22.57 -3.91 -1.23
C CYS A 148 -21.59 -4.53 -2.24
N ALA A 149 -20.76 -5.48 -1.80
CA ALA A 149 -19.87 -6.22 -2.70
C ALA A 149 -20.66 -6.95 -3.80
N LYS A 150 -21.78 -7.61 -3.44
CA LYS A 150 -22.62 -8.35 -4.39
C LYS A 150 -23.38 -7.47 -5.36
N ASN A 151 -23.91 -6.35 -4.88
CA ASN A 151 -24.85 -5.53 -5.63
C ASN A 151 -24.17 -4.42 -6.45
N CYS A 152 -22.85 -4.23 -6.33
CA CYS A 152 -22.11 -3.17 -7.02
C CYS A 152 -21.15 -3.71 -8.08
N GLU A 153 -21.25 -3.15 -9.29
CA GLU A 153 -20.28 -3.33 -10.36
C GLU A 153 -19.43 -2.06 -10.58
N VAL A 154 -18.18 -2.26 -10.99
CA VAL A 154 -17.18 -1.19 -11.23
C VAL A 154 -16.84 -1.19 -12.72
N GLU A 155 -17.05 -0.06 -13.38
CA GLU A 155 -16.93 0.05 -14.83
C GLU A 155 -15.50 0.29 -15.36
N GLY A 156 -15.32 -0.03 -16.64
CA GLY A 156 -14.15 0.43 -17.39
C GLY A 156 -14.19 1.94 -17.65
N VAL A 157 -13.14 2.50 -18.23
CA VAL A 157 -13.06 3.96 -18.49
C VAL A 157 -12.48 4.31 -19.86
N ASP A 158 -12.99 5.40 -20.46
CA ASP A 158 -12.22 6.16 -21.45
C ASP A 158 -11.19 7.02 -20.72
N TYR A 159 -9.97 6.50 -20.65
CA TYR A 159 -8.77 7.13 -20.09
C TYR A 159 -8.55 8.58 -20.56
N SER A 160 -8.89 8.91 -21.81
CA SER A 160 -8.71 10.25 -22.34
C SER A 160 -9.61 11.28 -21.65
N THR A 161 -10.81 10.88 -21.23
CA THR A 161 -11.72 11.74 -20.44
C THR A 161 -11.20 12.00 -19.03
N TYR A 162 -10.34 11.14 -18.50
CA TYR A 162 -9.64 11.35 -17.23
C TYR A 162 -8.30 12.10 -17.40
N GLY A 163 -8.00 12.58 -18.61
CA GLY A 163 -6.78 13.36 -18.89
C GLY A 163 -5.53 12.50 -18.98
N ILE A 164 -5.69 11.18 -19.08
CA ILE A 164 -4.62 10.19 -19.15
C ILE A 164 -4.34 9.89 -20.62
N LYS A 165 -3.07 9.95 -21.01
CA LYS A 165 -2.62 9.57 -22.36
C LYS A 165 -1.25 8.91 -22.30
N THR A 166 -1.08 7.78 -22.99
CA THR A 166 0.24 7.22 -23.27
C THR A 166 0.65 7.41 -24.73
N THR A 167 1.94 7.35 -25.03
CA THR A 167 2.51 7.31 -26.38
C THR A 167 3.88 6.63 -26.30
N GLY A 168 3.91 5.32 -26.54
CA GLY A 168 5.13 4.50 -26.40
C GLY A 168 5.56 4.38 -24.94
N ASP A 169 6.75 4.89 -24.63
CA ASP A 169 7.32 4.93 -23.28
C ASP A 169 6.85 6.12 -22.42
N ALA A 170 6.10 7.05 -23.02
CA ALA A 170 5.64 8.27 -22.35
C ALA A 170 4.20 8.16 -21.82
N LEU A 171 3.98 8.61 -20.58
CA LEU A 171 2.69 8.85 -19.93
C LEU A 171 2.54 10.36 -19.69
N THR A 172 1.41 10.94 -20.09
CA THR A 172 0.99 12.30 -19.73
C THR A 172 -0.26 12.23 -18.88
N LEU A 173 -0.26 12.91 -17.73
CA LEU A 173 -1.44 13.13 -16.89
C LEU A 173 -1.78 14.63 -16.87
N ASN A 174 -3.04 14.95 -17.11
CA ASN A 174 -3.59 16.31 -17.05
C ASN A 174 -4.47 16.44 -15.81
N LEU A 175 -4.20 17.46 -14.98
CA LEU A 175 -4.97 17.70 -13.76
C LEU A 175 -6.44 18.08 -14.04
N PHE A 176 -6.69 18.79 -15.14
CA PHE A 176 -8.02 19.26 -15.54
C PHE A 176 -8.43 18.70 -16.90
N THR A 177 -9.73 18.42 -17.05
CA THR A 177 -10.32 17.89 -18.29
C THR A 177 -11.63 18.60 -18.62
N THR A 178 -11.99 18.67 -19.90
CA THR A 178 -13.28 19.22 -20.34
C THR A 178 -14.24 18.08 -20.68
N LYS A 179 -15.28 17.89 -19.87
CA LYS A 179 -16.38 16.94 -20.11
C LYS A 179 -17.64 17.75 -20.45
N GLU A 180 -18.27 17.45 -21.58
CA GLU A 180 -19.50 18.13 -22.05
C GLU A 180 -19.38 19.68 -22.13
N GLY A 181 -18.17 20.21 -22.36
CA GLY A 181 -17.88 21.65 -22.37
C GLY A 181 -17.60 22.26 -20.99
N ILE A 182 -17.82 21.51 -19.90
CA ILE A 182 -17.50 21.91 -18.52
C ILE A 182 -16.06 21.50 -18.20
N LEU A 183 -15.24 22.45 -17.73
CA LEU A 183 -13.86 22.21 -17.32
C LEU A 183 -13.81 21.82 -15.83
N GLY A 184 -13.59 20.54 -15.56
CA GLY A 184 -13.49 19.96 -14.22
C GLY A 184 -12.07 19.55 -13.85
N GLU A 185 -11.83 19.36 -12.56
CA GLU A 185 -10.64 18.63 -12.09
C GLU A 185 -10.81 17.13 -12.36
N SER A 186 -9.70 16.46 -12.67
CA SER A 186 -9.62 15.03 -12.95
C SER A 186 -8.69 14.32 -11.95
N SER A 187 -7.62 15.01 -11.52
CA SER A 187 -6.65 14.53 -10.50
C SER A 187 -6.23 13.06 -10.63
N PRO A 188 -5.95 12.51 -11.83
CA PRO A 188 -5.87 11.07 -12.04
C PRO A 188 -4.69 10.43 -11.32
N ARG A 189 -4.92 9.23 -10.76
CA ARG A 189 -3.91 8.32 -10.22
C ARG A 189 -3.94 6.99 -10.98
N VAL A 190 -2.80 6.54 -11.47
CA VAL A 190 -2.68 5.30 -12.27
C VAL A 190 -1.52 4.43 -11.78
N TYR A 191 -1.63 3.12 -11.95
CA TYR A 191 -0.60 2.15 -11.55
C TYR A 191 0.02 1.42 -12.74
N LEU A 192 1.27 0.99 -12.61
CA LEU A 192 1.94 0.15 -13.60
C LEU A 192 1.45 -1.30 -13.53
N MET A 193 1.06 -1.85 -14.68
CA MET A 193 0.54 -3.20 -14.88
C MET A 193 1.57 -4.07 -15.62
N ALA A 194 1.84 -5.25 -15.10
CA ALA A 194 2.68 -6.28 -15.74
C ALA A 194 1.88 -7.09 -16.77
N ASP A 195 0.60 -7.33 -16.50
CA ASP A 195 -0.38 -7.94 -17.40
C ASP A 195 -1.77 -7.30 -17.16
N ASP A 196 -2.78 -7.67 -17.96
CA ASP A 196 -4.13 -7.08 -17.88
C ASP A 196 -4.90 -7.45 -16.57
N SER A 197 -4.26 -8.08 -15.58
CA SER A 197 -4.84 -8.48 -14.29
C SER A 197 -3.87 -8.46 -13.10
N THR A 198 -2.58 -8.11 -13.26
CA THR A 198 -1.63 -7.91 -12.16
C THR A 198 -0.73 -6.67 -12.31
N TYR A 199 -0.49 -6.01 -11.19
CA TYR A 199 0.47 -4.89 -11.08
C TYR A 199 1.91 -5.36 -11.27
N ASP A 200 2.76 -4.49 -11.82
CA ASP A 200 4.20 -4.73 -11.80
C ASP A 200 4.78 -4.48 -10.40
N MET A 201 5.41 -5.51 -9.83
CA MET A 201 5.86 -5.55 -8.44
C MET A 201 7.35 -5.28 -8.36
N LEU A 202 7.70 -4.00 -8.29
CA LEU A 202 9.09 -3.55 -8.29
C LEU A 202 9.78 -3.93 -6.97
N LYS A 203 10.78 -4.82 -7.07
CA LYS A 203 11.65 -5.23 -5.96
C LYS A 203 12.97 -4.51 -6.07
N LEU A 204 13.15 -3.44 -5.29
CA LEU A 204 14.21 -2.46 -5.54
C LEU A 204 15.45 -2.59 -4.65
N LEU A 205 15.50 -3.50 -3.67
CA LEU A 205 16.72 -3.70 -2.87
C LEU A 205 17.94 -4.00 -3.77
N ASN A 206 18.98 -3.17 -3.66
CA ASN A 206 20.19 -3.21 -4.50
C ASN A 206 19.92 -3.05 -6.01
N GLN A 207 18.89 -2.27 -6.34
CA GLN A 207 18.52 -1.87 -7.70
C GLN A 207 18.30 -0.35 -7.75
N GLU A 208 18.14 0.18 -8.96
CA GLU A 208 17.78 1.57 -9.21
C GLU A 208 16.55 1.67 -10.11
N LEU A 209 15.79 2.75 -9.91
CA LEU A 209 14.66 3.17 -10.73
C LEU A 209 15.00 4.53 -11.34
N SER A 210 14.85 4.65 -12.66
CA SER A 210 15.07 5.89 -13.40
C SER A 210 13.91 6.21 -14.33
N PHE A 211 13.65 7.49 -14.56
CA PHE A 211 12.65 7.97 -15.51
C PHE A 211 13.00 9.39 -15.99
N ASP A 212 12.58 9.74 -17.19
CA ASP A 212 12.60 11.11 -17.69
C ASP A 212 11.30 11.82 -17.31
N VAL A 213 11.38 13.03 -16.79
CA VAL A 213 10.20 13.83 -16.39
C VAL A 213 10.24 15.25 -16.97
N ASP A 214 9.08 15.74 -17.41
CA ASP A 214 8.86 17.12 -17.83
C ASP A 214 7.94 17.83 -16.81
N MET A 215 8.55 18.74 -16.05
CA MET A 215 7.90 19.59 -15.04
C MET A 215 7.57 20.99 -15.55
N SER A 216 7.87 21.32 -16.82
CA SER A 216 7.75 22.69 -17.37
C SER A 216 6.33 23.27 -17.36
N LYS A 217 5.33 22.43 -17.12
CA LYS A 217 3.89 22.76 -17.05
C LYS A 217 3.25 22.40 -15.71
N VAL A 218 4.03 22.12 -14.66
CA VAL A 218 3.53 21.95 -13.29
C VAL A 218 3.90 23.20 -12.48
N PRO A 219 3.01 24.19 -12.31
CA PRO A 219 3.23 25.31 -11.39
C PRO A 219 3.17 24.85 -9.91
N CYS A 220 3.49 25.78 -9.01
CA CYS A 220 3.19 25.69 -7.57
C CYS A 220 1.70 25.40 -7.30
N GLY A 221 1.39 24.83 -6.13
CA GLY A 221 0.05 24.39 -5.75
C GLY A 221 -0.34 23.01 -6.32
N ILE A 222 0.56 22.35 -7.05
CA ILE A 222 0.32 21.09 -7.77
C ILE A 222 1.49 20.14 -7.49
N ASN A 223 1.20 18.84 -7.38
CA ASN A 223 2.20 17.79 -7.27
C ASN A 223 2.02 16.79 -8.41
N GLY A 224 3.10 16.56 -9.17
CA GLY A 224 3.21 15.51 -10.17
C GLY A 224 4.02 14.35 -9.62
N ALA A 225 3.36 13.43 -8.91
CA ALA A 225 4.04 12.40 -8.13
C ALA A 225 4.33 11.12 -8.94
N LEU A 226 5.45 10.47 -8.60
CA LEU A 226 5.78 9.09 -8.96
C LEU A 226 6.34 8.40 -7.72
N TYR A 227 5.67 7.33 -7.29
CA TYR A 227 5.88 6.74 -5.97
C TYR A 227 5.54 5.24 -5.96
N LEU A 228 5.79 4.59 -4.82
CA LEU A 228 5.57 3.17 -4.62
C LEU A 228 4.70 2.94 -3.38
N SER A 229 3.65 2.12 -3.50
CA SER A 229 2.88 1.63 -2.35
C SER A 229 3.00 0.11 -2.19
N GLU A 230 2.94 -0.39 -0.97
CA GLU A 230 2.93 -1.83 -0.66
C GLU A 230 1.56 -2.50 -0.92
N MET A 231 1.00 -2.26 -2.11
CA MET A 231 -0.26 -2.82 -2.56
C MET A 231 -0.13 -4.31 -2.96
N PRO A 232 -1.17 -5.14 -2.79
CA PRO A 232 -1.21 -6.50 -3.29
C PRO A 232 -1.19 -6.53 -4.82
N ASN A 233 -0.37 -7.40 -5.43
CA ASN A 233 -0.17 -7.46 -6.88
C ASN A 233 -1.44 -7.73 -7.71
N ASN A 234 -2.44 -8.37 -7.10
CA ASN A 234 -3.74 -8.65 -7.71
C ASN A 234 -4.82 -7.60 -7.38
N GLY A 235 -4.45 -6.49 -6.74
CA GLY A 235 -5.37 -5.45 -6.27
C GLY A 235 -6.25 -5.88 -5.09
N GLY A 236 -5.92 -6.98 -4.41
CA GLY A 236 -6.67 -7.50 -3.27
C GLY A 236 -7.91 -8.28 -3.71
N LEU A 237 -7.83 -9.07 -4.79
CA LEU A 237 -8.88 -10.02 -5.18
C LEU A 237 -9.20 -10.96 -4.02
N SER A 238 -10.49 -11.13 -3.74
CA SER A 238 -11.01 -11.86 -2.57
C SER A 238 -12.44 -12.36 -2.85
N ASP A 239 -13.16 -12.83 -1.83
CA ASP A 239 -14.62 -13.05 -1.92
C ASP A 239 -15.45 -11.79 -1.61
N LEU A 240 -14.80 -10.64 -1.45
CA LEU A 240 -15.43 -9.31 -1.43
C LEU A 240 -15.00 -8.41 -2.61
N ASN A 241 -13.91 -8.75 -3.31
CA ASN A 241 -13.42 -8.07 -4.50
C ASN A 241 -13.25 -9.04 -5.69
N LYS A 242 -14.02 -8.87 -6.77
CA LYS A 242 -13.83 -9.62 -8.03
C LYS A 242 -13.29 -8.76 -9.19
N VAL A 243 -13.01 -7.47 -8.97
CA VAL A 243 -12.45 -6.57 -10.00
C VAL A 243 -10.91 -6.55 -10.00
N GLY A 244 -10.28 -6.53 -8.83
CA GLY A 244 -8.83 -6.63 -8.69
C GLY A 244 -8.02 -5.51 -9.36
N ALA A 245 -6.74 -5.80 -9.58
CA ALA A 245 -5.80 -4.90 -10.26
C ALA A 245 -6.27 -4.47 -11.66
N LYS A 246 -7.05 -5.30 -12.35
CA LYS A 246 -7.64 -4.95 -13.66
C LYS A 246 -8.48 -3.66 -13.62
N TYR A 247 -9.09 -3.32 -12.49
CA TYR A 247 -9.85 -2.08 -12.29
C TYR A 247 -9.21 -1.16 -11.23
N GLY A 248 -7.92 -1.34 -10.94
CA GLY A 248 -7.19 -0.46 -10.03
C GLY A 248 -7.64 -0.55 -8.56
N SER A 249 -8.03 -1.72 -8.06
CA SER A 249 -8.41 -1.87 -6.64
C SER A 249 -7.21 -2.09 -5.70
N GLY A 250 -7.43 -1.94 -4.40
CA GLY A 250 -6.45 -2.31 -3.35
C GLY A 250 -5.42 -1.23 -3.02
N TYR A 251 -5.70 0.03 -3.34
CA TYR A 251 -4.87 1.18 -3.00
C TYR A 251 -4.64 1.33 -1.49
N CYS A 252 -3.44 1.80 -1.14
CA CYS A 252 -3.02 2.19 0.18
C CYS A 252 -1.81 3.12 0.07
N ASP A 253 -1.55 3.90 1.12
CA ASP A 253 -0.35 4.72 1.28
C ASP A 253 -0.09 5.00 2.77
N ALA A 254 0.94 5.77 3.13
CA ALA A 254 1.26 6.05 4.53
C ALA A 254 0.32 7.07 5.18
N GLN A 255 -0.43 7.83 4.39
CA GLN A 255 -1.43 8.81 4.84
C GLN A 255 -2.75 8.14 5.29
N CYS A 256 -2.85 6.80 5.18
CA CYS A 256 -4.00 6.00 5.62
C CYS A 256 -5.37 6.50 5.08
N PRO A 257 -5.50 6.83 3.78
CA PRO A 257 -6.66 7.53 3.22
C PRO A 257 -7.96 6.75 3.36
N LYS A 258 -9.05 7.48 3.57
CA LYS A 258 -10.40 6.93 3.57
C LYS A 258 -10.82 6.53 2.16
N GLN A 259 -10.71 5.25 1.86
CA GLN A 259 -11.19 4.68 0.60
C GLN A 259 -12.63 4.18 0.72
N ALA A 260 -13.38 4.24 -0.38
CA ALA A 260 -14.73 3.68 -0.45
C ALA A 260 -14.74 2.15 -0.28
N PHE A 261 -13.71 1.46 -0.79
CA PHE A 261 -13.51 0.02 -0.63
C PHE A 261 -12.05 -0.27 -0.24
N ILE A 262 -11.85 -1.18 0.72
CA ILE A 262 -10.51 -1.63 1.15
C ILE A 262 -10.46 -3.16 1.02
N ASN A 263 -9.67 -3.68 0.08
CA ASN A 263 -9.61 -5.11 -0.29
C ASN A 263 -11.00 -5.76 -0.57
N GLY A 264 -11.94 -4.97 -1.10
CA GLY A 264 -13.34 -5.38 -1.34
C GLY A 264 -14.33 -5.04 -0.23
N MET A 265 -13.86 -4.74 0.98
CA MET A 265 -14.73 -4.33 2.08
C MET A 265 -15.25 -2.91 1.84
N ALA A 266 -16.54 -2.77 1.60
CA ALA A 266 -17.21 -1.47 1.50
C ALA A 266 -17.13 -0.70 2.84
N ASN A 267 -16.51 0.47 2.81
CA ASN A 267 -16.32 1.36 3.96
C ASN A 267 -17.61 2.17 4.24
N ILE A 268 -18.72 1.47 4.47
CA ILE A 268 -20.08 2.03 4.53
C ILE A 268 -20.19 3.22 5.51
N ASN A 269 -19.50 3.12 6.64
CA ASN A 269 -19.49 4.16 7.69
C ASN A 269 -18.38 5.22 7.52
N GLN A 270 -17.49 5.06 6.53
CA GLN A 270 -16.32 5.94 6.28
C GLN A 270 -15.43 6.15 7.52
N THR A 271 -15.32 5.11 8.35
CA THR A 271 -14.47 5.08 9.56
C THR A 271 -13.10 4.50 9.29
N LEU A 272 -12.93 3.73 8.21
CA LEU A 272 -11.68 3.04 7.90
C LEU A 272 -10.75 3.85 6.99
N GLY A 273 -9.45 3.73 7.21
CA GLY A 273 -8.39 4.23 6.33
C GLY A 273 -7.51 3.08 5.78
N ALA A 274 -6.94 3.25 4.59
CA ALA A 274 -6.16 2.22 3.89
C ALA A 274 -4.65 2.51 3.97
N CYS A 275 -4.00 1.95 4.99
CA CYS A 275 -2.58 2.18 5.28
C CYS A 275 -1.67 1.13 4.61
N CYS A 276 -0.49 1.52 4.14
CA CYS A 276 0.65 0.62 3.89
C CYS A 276 1.98 1.39 3.78
N ASN A 277 3.11 0.67 3.76
CA ASN A 277 4.42 1.29 3.52
C ASN A 277 4.46 1.98 2.14
N GLU A 278 5.16 3.11 2.07
CA GLU A 278 5.19 3.99 0.90
C GLU A 278 6.60 4.54 0.67
N MET A 279 6.98 4.72 -0.60
CA MET A 279 8.27 5.28 -1.01
C MET A 279 8.06 6.27 -2.15
N ASP A 280 8.05 7.55 -1.80
CA ASP A 280 8.00 8.67 -2.73
C ASP A 280 9.33 8.83 -3.42
N ILE A 281 9.45 8.18 -4.58
CA ILE A 281 10.56 8.39 -5.50
C ILE A 281 10.62 9.86 -5.90
N TRP A 282 9.47 10.49 -6.08
CA TRP A 282 9.38 11.80 -6.66
C TRP A 282 8.05 12.48 -6.36
N GLU A 283 8.08 13.52 -5.54
CA GLU A 283 7.02 14.53 -5.46
C GLU A 283 7.59 15.85 -5.94
N ALA A 284 6.90 16.55 -6.85
CA ALA A 284 7.44 17.78 -7.42
C ALA A 284 6.46 18.63 -8.22
N ASN A 285 6.93 19.84 -8.48
CA ASN A 285 6.50 20.71 -9.56
C ASN A 285 7.72 21.45 -10.14
N ALA A 286 7.50 22.52 -10.90
CA ALA A 286 8.57 23.32 -11.47
C ALA A 286 9.40 24.10 -10.41
N ALA A 287 8.92 24.29 -9.17
CA ALA A 287 9.61 25.08 -8.16
C ALA A 287 10.41 24.23 -7.15
N SER A 288 9.79 23.15 -6.65
CA SER A 288 10.33 22.29 -5.59
C SER A 288 10.19 20.79 -5.93
N THR A 289 10.97 19.96 -5.25
CA THR A 289 10.83 18.50 -5.24
C THR A 289 11.29 17.90 -3.91
N ALA A 290 10.66 16.79 -3.53
CA ALA A 290 11.08 15.90 -2.44
C ALA A 290 11.24 14.46 -2.96
N TYR A 291 11.94 13.64 -2.18
CA TYR A 291 11.83 12.18 -2.22
C TYR A 291 11.91 11.63 -0.79
N THR A 292 11.04 10.69 -0.46
CA THR A 292 10.68 10.43 0.94
C THR A 292 10.32 8.95 1.17
N PRO A 293 11.04 8.21 2.03
CA PRO A 293 10.57 6.92 2.53
C PRO A 293 9.59 7.11 3.68
N HIS A 294 8.48 6.38 3.66
CA HIS A 294 7.44 6.37 4.68
C HIS A 294 7.25 4.94 5.23
N SER A 295 7.66 4.72 6.48
CA SER A 295 7.58 3.40 7.12
C SER A 295 6.33 3.21 7.96
N CYS A 296 5.79 1.99 7.94
CA CYS A 296 4.65 1.59 8.74
C CYS A 296 4.93 0.28 9.49
N ASN A 297 4.44 0.16 10.72
CA ASN A 297 4.60 -1.04 11.55
C ASN A 297 3.57 -2.15 11.20
N ILE A 298 3.47 -2.44 9.91
CA ILE A 298 2.55 -3.40 9.27
C ILE A 298 3.22 -4.03 8.02
N THR A 299 2.49 -4.85 7.28
CA THR A 299 2.93 -5.43 6.00
C THR A 299 1.74 -5.52 5.07
N GLY A 300 1.84 -4.86 3.91
CA GLY A 300 0.75 -4.72 2.95
C GLY A 300 -0.38 -3.79 3.42
N VAL A 301 -1.51 -3.84 2.72
CA VAL A 301 -2.73 -3.05 3.03
C VAL A 301 -3.31 -3.42 4.40
N TYR A 302 -3.47 -2.42 5.27
CA TYR A 302 -4.18 -2.52 6.55
C TYR A 302 -5.36 -1.54 6.61
N ALA A 303 -6.49 -2.00 7.13
CA ALA A 303 -7.66 -1.16 7.39
C ALA A 303 -7.59 -0.61 8.82
N CYS A 304 -7.08 0.62 8.98
CA CYS A 304 -7.03 1.31 10.28
C CYS A 304 -8.40 1.87 10.69
N THR A 305 -8.55 2.24 11.96
CA THR A 305 -9.67 3.07 12.45
C THR A 305 -9.22 3.92 13.64
N GLY A 306 -9.82 5.11 13.80
CA GLY A 306 -9.48 6.04 14.88
C GLY A 306 -8.01 6.46 14.85
N ASP A 307 -7.39 6.57 16.03
CA ASP A 307 -6.02 7.06 16.22
C ASP A 307 -4.96 6.27 15.44
N LEU A 308 -5.24 5.00 15.09
CA LEU A 308 -4.35 4.18 14.25
C LEU A 308 -4.17 4.75 12.83
N CYS A 309 -5.08 5.61 12.36
CA CYS A 309 -5.02 6.32 11.09
C CYS A 309 -4.38 7.74 11.21
N GLY A 310 -3.97 8.16 12.41
CA GLY A 310 -3.42 9.50 12.65
C GLY A 310 -1.90 9.58 12.60
N ASN A 311 -1.36 10.77 12.86
CA ASN A 311 0.07 11.11 12.79
C ASN A 311 0.95 10.29 13.76
N ASP A 312 0.39 9.85 14.89
CA ASP A 312 1.00 8.95 15.88
C ASP A 312 0.50 7.49 15.75
N GLY A 313 -0.12 7.17 14.60
CA GLY A 313 -0.73 5.89 14.30
C GLY A 313 0.26 4.83 13.80
N ILE A 314 -0.20 3.97 12.89
CA ILE A 314 0.58 2.81 12.43
C ILE A 314 1.52 3.09 11.23
N CYS A 315 1.40 4.26 10.60
CA CYS A 315 2.21 4.72 9.48
C CYS A 315 2.84 6.08 9.77
N ASP A 316 4.05 6.30 9.25
CA ASP A 316 4.72 7.58 9.32
C ASP A 316 4.21 8.52 8.23
N GLN A 317 3.30 9.42 8.60
CA GLN A 317 2.72 10.40 7.68
C GLN A 317 3.69 11.52 7.28
N SER A 318 4.80 11.71 8.01
CA SER A 318 5.77 12.79 7.74
C SER A 318 6.96 12.34 6.91
N GLY A 319 7.42 11.10 7.08
CA GLY A 319 8.53 10.53 6.33
C GLY A 319 9.90 11.12 6.70
N CYS A 320 10.93 10.64 6.00
CA CYS A 320 12.30 11.18 6.07
C CYS A 320 12.68 11.90 4.76
N ASP A 321 12.09 13.08 4.52
CA ASP A 321 12.13 13.76 3.23
C ASP A 321 13.52 14.35 2.86
N PHE A 322 13.89 14.21 1.59
CA PHE A 322 15.02 14.96 1.02
C PHE A 322 14.52 15.96 -0.04
N ASN A 323 14.21 17.18 0.42
CA ASN A 323 13.95 18.34 -0.43
C ASN A 323 15.18 19.27 -0.46
N SER A 324 15.82 19.43 -1.62
CA SER A 324 17.05 20.24 -1.77
C SER A 324 16.92 21.70 -1.31
N TYR A 325 15.74 22.31 -1.49
CA TYR A 325 15.51 23.71 -1.09
C TYR A 325 15.35 23.82 0.44
N ARG A 326 14.58 22.91 1.05
CA ARG A 326 14.41 22.77 2.51
C ARG A 326 15.74 22.49 3.21
N LEU A 327 16.60 21.67 2.59
CA LEU A 327 17.95 21.35 3.04
C LEU A 327 19.01 22.41 2.65
N GLY A 328 18.60 23.61 2.25
CA GLY A 328 19.46 24.79 2.12
C GLY A 328 20.20 24.94 0.78
N ALA A 329 20.05 24.00 -0.16
CA ALA A 329 20.65 24.05 -1.50
C ALA A 329 19.73 24.77 -2.51
N ARG A 330 19.39 26.02 -2.22
CA ARG A 330 18.30 26.77 -2.87
C ARG A 330 18.42 26.92 -4.40
N GLU A 331 19.64 26.98 -4.94
CA GLU A 331 19.91 27.10 -6.38
C GLU A 331 20.07 25.75 -7.11
N PHE A 332 19.74 24.64 -6.45
CA PHE A 332 19.87 23.30 -7.04
C PHE A 332 18.74 22.96 -8.01
N TYR A 333 17.47 23.18 -7.63
CA TYR A 333 16.29 22.77 -8.41
C TYR A 333 15.34 23.94 -8.64
N GLY A 334 14.82 24.05 -9.87
CA GLY A 334 13.81 25.02 -10.27
C GLY A 334 14.08 25.67 -11.64
N PRO A 335 13.31 26.70 -12.04
CA PRO A 335 13.40 27.24 -13.39
C PRO A 335 14.74 27.95 -13.62
N GLY A 336 15.54 27.51 -14.59
CA GLY A 336 16.86 28.06 -14.89
C GLY A 336 17.96 27.78 -13.85
N LYS A 337 17.73 26.87 -12.88
CA LYS A 337 18.71 26.45 -11.86
C LYS A 337 19.56 25.26 -12.33
N LYS A 338 20.36 24.67 -11.44
CA LYS A 338 21.29 23.56 -11.77
C LYS A 338 20.56 22.34 -12.39
N ILE A 339 19.37 22.01 -11.87
CA ILE A 339 18.35 21.21 -12.55
C ILE A 339 17.29 22.20 -13.04
N ASP A 340 17.27 22.45 -14.34
CA ASP A 340 16.41 23.45 -14.97
C ASP A 340 15.05 22.85 -15.32
N THR A 341 14.05 23.13 -14.48
CA THR A 341 12.69 22.57 -14.61
C THR A 341 11.90 23.10 -15.81
N THR A 342 12.43 24.08 -16.57
CA THR A 342 11.83 24.52 -17.84
C THR A 342 11.98 23.50 -18.97
N LYS A 343 12.70 22.39 -18.72
CA LYS A 343 13.05 21.34 -19.70
C LYS A 343 12.93 19.96 -19.07
N LYS A 344 12.78 18.93 -19.91
CA LYS A 344 12.87 17.52 -19.48
C LYS A 344 14.23 17.19 -18.86
N PHE A 345 14.26 16.34 -17.85
CA PHE A 345 15.48 15.76 -17.26
C PHE A 345 15.21 14.31 -16.81
N THR A 346 16.26 13.52 -16.66
CA THR A 346 16.19 12.17 -16.06
C THR A 346 16.42 12.27 -14.56
N VAL A 347 15.61 11.53 -13.79
CA VAL A 347 15.80 11.24 -12.36
C VAL A 347 16.26 9.80 -12.23
N VAL A 348 17.22 9.52 -11.35
CA VAL A 348 17.65 8.17 -10.97
C VAL A 348 17.63 8.07 -9.44
N THR A 349 17.03 7.01 -8.91
CA THR A 349 16.96 6.72 -7.47
C THR A 349 17.50 5.32 -7.21
N GLN A 350 18.49 5.24 -6.31
CA GLN A 350 19.29 4.04 -6.06
C GLN A 350 19.07 3.55 -4.63
N PHE A 351 18.74 2.28 -4.46
CA PHE A 351 18.39 1.67 -3.17
C PHE A 351 19.53 0.78 -2.69
N LEU A 352 20.55 1.40 -2.12
CA LEU A 352 21.81 0.77 -1.75
C LEU A 352 21.64 -0.06 -0.47
N THR A 353 22.11 -1.30 -0.51
CA THR A 353 22.08 -2.23 0.63
C THR A 353 23.43 -2.38 1.31
N ASP A 354 23.42 -2.62 2.62
CA ASP A 354 24.58 -2.78 3.51
C ASP A 354 25.70 -3.73 3.03
N ASN A 355 25.36 -4.71 2.19
CA ASN A 355 26.28 -5.72 1.64
C ASN A 355 26.33 -5.76 0.10
N GLY A 356 25.68 -4.81 -0.60
CA GLY A 356 25.62 -4.78 -2.06
C GLY A 356 24.83 -5.95 -2.71
N SER A 357 23.84 -6.52 -2.02
CA SER A 357 23.00 -7.63 -2.49
C SER A 357 21.52 -7.34 -2.23
N SER A 358 20.62 -7.84 -3.10
CA SER A 358 19.16 -7.69 -2.94
C SER A 358 18.57 -8.45 -1.74
N ALA A 359 19.38 -9.25 -1.02
CA ALA A 359 19.06 -9.85 0.26
C ALA A 359 19.71 -9.12 1.48
N GLY A 360 20.42 -8.01 1.23
CA GLY A 360 20.92 -7.11 2.27
C GLY A 360 19.85 -6.18 2.83
N LYS A 361 20.22 -5.41 3.85
CA LYS A 361 19.34 -4.38 4.43
C LYS A 361 19.51 -3.09 3.64
N LEU A 362 18.41 -2.39 3.35
CA LEU A 362 18.50 -1.03 2.82
C LEU A 362 19.31 -0.16 3.80
N GLN A 363 20.33 0.50 3.27
CA GLN A 363 21.25 1.35 4.01
C GLN A 363 21.16 2.81 3.55
N THR A 364 20.99 3.05 2.24
CA THR A 364 20.98 4.40 1.68
C THR A 364 20.06 4.51 0.47
N ILE A 365 19.25 5.58 0.42
CA ILE A 365 18.56 6.00 -0.81
C ILE A 365 19.34 7.18 -1.41
N SER A 366 19.95 6.93 -2.57
CA SER A 366 20.77 7.89 -3.32
C SER A 366 20.03 8.43 -4.54
N ARG A 367 20.34 9.67 -4.93
CA ARG A 367 19.68 10.43 -6.00
C ARG A 367 20.71 10.98 -6.99
N ILE A 368 20.46 10.77 -8.28
CA ILE A 368 21.24 11.33 -9.39
C ILE A 368 20.24 11.94 -10.40
N TYR A 369 20.65 13.02 -11.05
CA TYR A 369 19.91 13.66 -12.14
C TYR A 369 20.74 13.63 -13.43
N ILE A 370 20.09 13.67 -14.58
CA ILE A 370 20.77 13.84 -15.87
C ILE A 370 20.01 14.87 -16.71
N GLN A 371 20.69 15.92 -17.14
CA GLN A 371 20.10 16.95 -17.99
C GLN A 371 21.08 17.38 -19.08
N ASN A 372 20.61 17.51 -20.32
CA ASN A 372 21.42 17.85 -21.50
C ASN A 372 22.68 16.95 -21.65
N GLY A 373 22.59 15.68 -21.26
CA GLY A 373 23.72 14.73 -21.28
C GLY A 373 24.75 14.90 -20.15
N THR A 374 24.53 15.84 -19.22
CA THR A 374 25.37 16.00 -18.02
C THR A 374 24.81 15.20 -16.86
N VAL A 375 25.61 14.34 -16.25
CA VAL A 375 25.26 13.65 -14.99
C VAL A 375 25.48 14.62 -13.82
N ILE A 376 24.48 14.75 -12.96
CA ILE A 376 24.42 15.73 -11.88
C ILE A 376 24.08 14.99 -10.58
N ALA A 377 25.07 14.85 -9.69
CA ALA A 377 24.83 14.38 -8.32
C ALA A 377 23.89 15.32 -7.57
N ASN A 378 23.10 14.74 -6.64
CA ASN A 378 22.20 15.48 -5.76
C ASN A 378 22.92 16.57 -4.93
N SER A 379 22.16 17.54 -4.43
CA SER A 379 22.67 18.56 -3.52
C SER A 379 23.17 17.96 -2.22
N ASN A 380 24.27 18.49 -1.66
CA ASN A 380 24.59 18.26 -0.25
C ASN A 380 23.67 19.12 0.65
N VAL A 381 23.36 18.61 1.84
CA VAL A 381 22.71 19.35 2.92
C VAL A 381 23.55 20.56 3.33
N ASN A 382 22.88 21.70 3.52
CA ASN A 382 23.43 22.97 3.95
C ASN A 382 22.60 23.56 5.11
N VAL A 383 22.44 22.76 6.17
CA VAL A 383 21.66 23.09 7.38
C VAL A 383 22.60 23.02 8.61
N PRO A 384 22.69 24.08 9.44
CA PRO A 384 23.51 24.05 10.64
C PRO A 384 23.12 22.91 11.59
N GLY A 385 24.09 22.08 11.98
CA GLY A 385 23.88 20.92 12.85
C GLY A 385 23.60 19.59 12.13
N MET A 386 23.46 19.59 10.80
CA MET A 386 23.40 18.38 9.98
C MET A 386 24.73 18.12 9.25
N ASN A 387 25.01 16.86 8.91
CA ASN A 387 26.16 16.50 8.08
C ASN A 387 25.89 16.87 6.60
N PRO A 388 26.89 17.32 5.83
CA PRO A 388 26.73 17.74 4.43
C PRO A 388 26.66 16.54 3.46
N VAL A 389 25.71 15.64 3.68
CA VAL A 389 25.43 14.44 2.84
C VAL A 389 24.43 14.77 1.72
N SER A 390 24.32 13.90 0.71
CA SER A 390 23.43 14.08 -0.46
C SER A 390 22.48 12.89 -0.70
N SER A 391 22.26 12.09 0.34
CA SER A 391 21.47 10.85 0.33
C SER A 391 20.77 10.63 1.67
N ILE A 392 19.72 9.81 1.67
CA ILE A 392 18.96 9.45 2.88
C ILE A 392 19.56 8.17 3.49
N ASP A 393 19.84 8.20 4.79
CA ASP A 393 20.11 7.06 5.67
C ASP A 393 19.54 7.35 7.08
N ASP A 394 19.53 6.37 7.99
CA ASP A 394 18.99 6.56 9.34
C ASP A 394 19.69 7.69 10.13
N SER A 395 20.98 7.97 9.85
CA SER A 395 21.72 9.08 10.48
C SER A 395 21.32 10.43 9.89
N PHE A 396 21.02 10.51 8.60
CA PHE A 396 20.41 11.69 7.98
C PHE A 396 19.05 11.97 8.63
N CYS A 397 18.14 10.98 8.69
CA CYS A 397 16.81 11.11 9.31
C CYS A 397 16.91 11.59 10.76
N THR A 398 17.72 10.91 11.56
CA THR A 398 17.96 11.27 12.96
C THR A 398 18.58 12.67 13.13
N SER A 399 19.33 13.17 12.15
CA SER A 399 19.87 14.54 12.17
C SER A 399 18.83 15.59 11.75
N GLN A 400 17.99 15.28 10.76
CA GLN A 400 16.87 16.12 10.32
C GLN A 400 15.86 16.33 11.44
N VAL A 401 15.44 15.25 12.10
CA VAL A 401 14.49 15.29 13.22
C VAL A 401 14.99 16.23 14.32
N LYS A 402 16.29 16.21 14.63
CA LYS A 402 16.93 17.10 15.61
C LYS A 402 17.06 18.55 15.13
N ALA A 403 17.34 18.77 13.85
CA ALA A 403 17.53 20.10 13.29
C ALA A 403 16.22 20.87 13.08
N PHE A 404 15.13 20.17 12.74
CA PHE A 404 13.82 20.75 12.44
C PHE A 404 12.77 20.54 13.54
N GLY A 405 13.08 19.79 14.61
CA GLY A 405 12.16 19.58 15.74
C GLY A 405 11.04 18.58 15.47
N GLY A 406 11.28 17.57 14.62
CA GLY A 406 10.31 16.56 14.23
C GLY A 406 9.99 15.54 15.33
N SER A 407 8.95 14.72 15.09
CA SER A 407 8.52 13.66 16.01
C SER A 407 9.44 12.44 16.05
N GLY A 408 10.21 12.19 14.98
CA GLY A 408 10.95 10.94 14.77
C GLY A 408 10.02 9.74 14.57
N THR A 409 8.92 9.90 13.83
CA THR A 409 7.96 8.82 13.58
C THR A 409 8.54 7.77 12.62
N PHE A 410 9.32 8.17 11.61
CA PHE A 410 10.03 7.28 10.68
C PHE A 410 10.82 6.17 11.40
N GLU A 411 11.72 6.55 12.32
CA GLU A 411 12.59 5.61 13.03
C GLU A 411 11.81 4.72 14.02
N LYS A 412 10.70 5.20 14.57
CA LYS A 412 9.82 4.42 15.47
C LYS A 412 9.04 3.32 14.73
N LEU A 413 8.64 3.58 13.48
CA LEU A 413 7.79 2.68 12.68
C LEU A 413 8.57 1.78 11.71
N GLY A 414 9.91 1.84 11.75
CA GLY A 414 10.78 0.85 11.11
C GLY A 414 12.06 1.42 10.49
N GLY A 415 12.11 2.73 10.24
CA GLY A 415 13.24 3.41 9.60
C GLY A 415 13.61 2.81 8.25
N MET A 416 14.88 2.93 7.85
CA MET A 416 15.37 2.36 6.59
C MET A 416 15.20 0.82 6.53
N ALA A 417 15.20 0.14 7.67
CA ALA A 417 15.00 -1.31 7.74
C ALA A 417 13.54 -1.72 7.45
N GLY A 418 12.55 -0.96 7.91
CA GLY A 418 11.12 -1.14 7.60
C GLY A 418 10.86 -0.91 6.12
N MET A 419 11.27 0.26 5.62
CA MET A 419 11.18 0.62 4.20
C MET A 419 11.85 -0.42 3.29
N GLY A 420 13.08 -0.82 3.61
CA GLY A 420 13.81 -1.85 2.88
C GLY A 420 13.09 -3.20 2.86
N SER A 421 12.40 -3.56 3.94
CA SER A 421 11.61 -4.80 4.01
C SER A 421 10.40 -4.77 3.06
N ALA A 422 9.74 -3.62 2.88
CA ALA A 422 8.68 -3.44 1.89
C ALA A 422 9.24 -3.50 0.45
N LEU A 423 10.31 -2.76 0.16
CA LEU A 423 10.99 -2.76 -1.15
C LEU A 423 11.54 -4.14 -1.54
N GLY A 424 11.88 -5.00 -0.57
CA GLY A 424 12.30 -6.39 -0.81
C GLY A 424 11.13 -7.35 -1.08
N ARG A 425 9.97 -7.13 -0.45
CA ARG A 425 8.74 -7.86 -0.77
C ARG A 425 8.24 -7.51 -2.17
N GLY A 426 8.31 -6.23 -2.53
CA GLY A 426 7.94 -5.66 -3.81
C GLY A 426 6.77 -4.69 -3.65
N MET A 427 6.80 -3.59 -4.40
CA MET A 427 5.81 -2.50 -4.31
C MET A 427 5.32 -2.08 -5.70
N VAL A 428 4.11 -1.55 -5.78
CA VAL A 428 3.46 -1.15 -7.05
C VAL A 428 3.87 0.27 -7.42
N LEU A 429 4.27 0.49 -8.68
CA LEU A 429 4.60 1.83 -9.19
C LEU A 429 3.34 2.63 -9.53
N ILE A 430 3.27 3.85 -9.00
CA ILE A 430 2.12 4.75 -9.07
C ILE A 430 2.55 6.08 -9.68
N PHE A 431 1.69 6.64 -10.53
CA PHE A 431 1.82 7.98 -11.12
C PHE A 431 0.56 8.78 -10.78
N SER A 432 0.69 10.04 -10.37
CA SER A 432 -0.45 10.92 -10.16
C SER A 432 -0.16 12.38 -10.49
N ILE A 433 -1.21 13.15 -10.71
CA ILE A 433 -1.15 14.62 -10.68
C ILE A 433 -2.31 15.14 -9.85
N TRP A 434 -2.04 15.92 -8.82
CA TRP A 434 -3.05 16.34 -7.84
C TRP A 434 -2.82 17.74 -7.27
N MET A 435 -3.87 18.32 -6.69
CA MET A 435 -3.82 19.52 -5.86
C MET A 435 -4.25 19.17 -4.43
N ASP A 436 -3.57 19.75 -3.45
CA ASP A 436 -3.93 19.64 -2.05
C ASP A 436 -4.92 20.76 -1.71
N ALA A 437 -6.22 20.42 -1.75
CA ALA A 437 -7.30 21.34 -1.40
C ALA A 437 -7.37 21.68 0.11
N GLY A 438 -6.58 21.01 0.97
CA GLY A 438 -6.50 21.24 2.40
C GLY A 438 -5.43 22.25 2.78
N SER A 439 -4.16 21.99 2.42
CA SER A 439 -3.05 22.92 2.71
C SER A 439 -2.81 23.95 1.61
N GLY A 440 -3.04 23.61 0.34
CA GLY A 440 -2.58 24.39 -0.82
C GLY A 440 -1.20 23.96 -1.35
N MET A 441 -0.76 22.73 -1.06
CA MET A 441 0.54 22.14 -1.45
C MET A 441 1.76 22.77 -0.73
N LEU A 442 1.53 23.33 0.45
CA LEU A 442 2.48 24.22 1.13
C LEU A 442 3.70 23.53 1.74
N TRP A 443 3.53 22.28 2.13
CA TRP A 443 4.61 21.41 2.59
C TRP A 443 5.62 21.10 1.45
N LEU A 444 5.23 21.29 0.18
CA LEU A 444 6.06 21.10 -1.00
C LEU A 444 6.59 22.43 -1.61
N ASP A 445 5.74 23.46 -1.80
CA ASP A 445 6.10 24.60 -2.67
C ASP A 445 5.71 26.06 -2.28
N GLY A 446 4.79 26.31 -1.34
CA GLY A 446 4.29 27.67 -1.00
C GLY A 446 4.95 28.33 0.22
N ASP A 447 4.35 29.26 0.99
CA ASP A 447 2.94 29.66 1.24
C ASP A 447 2.06 30.14 0.06
N TYR A 448 0.72 30.11 0.24
CA TYR A 448 -0.32 30.38 -0.78
C TYR A 448 -1.71 30.64 -0.12
N PRO A 449 -2.66 31.36 -0.76
CA PRO A 449 -2.50 32.36 -1.82
C PRO A 449 -2.20 33.76 -1.21
N LEU A 450 -2.70 34.94 -1.66
CA LEU A 450 -4.12 35.35 -1.73
C LEU A 450 -4.39 36.57 -2.67
N ASP A 451 -3.37 37.32 -3.09
CA ASP A 451 -3.49 38.69 -3.64
C ASP A 451 -2.79 38.93 -5.00
N ALA A 452 -2.31 37.88 -5.66
CA ALA A 452 -1.53 37.98 -6.89
C ALA A 452 -2.35 38.26 -8.17
N ASN A 453 -1.76 39.01 -9.12
CA ASN A 453 -2.38 39.38 -10.39
C ASN A 453 -2.44 38.20 -11.39
N ALA A 454 -3.65 37.95 -11.93
CA ALA A 454 -4.01 36.87 -12.85
C ALA A 454 -3.32 36.86 -14.25
N THR A 455 -2.35 37.75 -14.51
CA THR A 455 -1.58 37.79 -15.79
C THR A 455 -0.13 37.29 -15.67
N LYS A 456 0.30 36.87 -14.47
CA LYS A 456 1.63 36.29 -14.25
C LYS A 456 1.66 34.80 -14.65
N PRO A 457 2.80 34.26 -15.13
CA PRO A 457 3.03 32.81 -15.18
C PRO A 457 2.75 32.16 -13.82
N GLY A 458 2.07 31.01 -13.83
CA GLY A 458 1.48 30.38 -12.63
C GLY A 458 -0.06 30.39 -12.64
N VAL A 459 -0.69 31.26 -13.43
CA VAL A 459 -2.17 31.36 -13.53
C VAL A 459 -2.76 30.39 -14.59
N SER A 460 -1.98 29.39 -15.02
CA SER A 460 -2.41 28.38 -16.01
C SER A 460 -2.12 26.96 -15.54
N ARG A 461 -2.83 25.99 -16.13
CA ARG A 461 -3.19 24.72 -15.49
C ARG A 461 -2.15 23.61 -15.68
N GLY A 462 -2.06 22.74 -14.67
CA GLY A 462 -1.05 21.68 -14.57
C GLY A 462 -1.21 20.49 -15.51
N LEU A 463 -0.09 20.08 -16.13
CA LEU A 463 0.13 18.72 -16.64
C LEU A 463 1.59 18.32 -16.42
N VAL A 464 1.84 17.02 -16.22
CA VAL A 464 3.19 16.42 -16.14
C VAL A 464 3.28 15.26 -17.14
N THR A 465 4.50 14.98 -17.61
CA THR A 465 4.80 13.81 -18.43
C THR A 465 6.00 13.05 -17.85
N TRP A 466 5.82 11.74 -17.68
CA TRP A 466 6.84 10.76 -17.30
C TRP A 466 7.17 9.93 -18.56
N SER A 467 8.42 9.54 -18.75
CA SER A 467 8.88 8.78 -19.93
C SER A 467 10.14 7.97 -19.60
N ASN A 468 10.62 7.14 -20.52
CA ASN A 468 11.93 6.48 -20.43
C ASN A 468 12.14 5.70 -19.12
N ILE A 469 11.08 5.07 -18.59
CA ILE A 469 11.06 4.41 -17.28
C ILE A 469 11.89 3.12 -17.34
N LYS A 470 12.85 2.97 -16.43
CA LYS A 470 13.74 1.81 -16.34
C LYS A 470 13.98 1.36 -14.90
N VAL A 471 14.07 0.05 -14.70
CA VAL A 471 14.46 -0.58 -13.42
C VAL A 471 15.60 -1.55 -13.66
N GLY A 472 16.63 -1.57 -12.81
CA GLY A 472 17.73 -2.52 -12.97
C GLY A 472 18.84 -2.41 -11.94
N ASP A 473 19.97 -3.04 -12.23
CA ASP A 473 21.18 -2.98 -11.39
C ASP A 473 21.70 -1.55 -11.21
N ILE A 474 22.28 -1.27 -10.03
CA ILE A 474 22.95 0.00 -9.71
C ILE A 474 23.98 0.38 -10.79
N GLY A 475 23.76 1.48 -11.51
CA GLY A 475 24.58 1.97 -12.61
C GLY A 475 24.28 1.35 -13.99
N SER A 476 23.13 0.69 -14.17
CA SER A 476 22.74 0.09 -15.47
C SER A 476 21.67 0.86 -16.23
N THR A 477 20.87 1.70 -15.55
CA THR A 477 19.81 2.48 -16.20
C THR A 477 20.33 3.75 -16.87
N PHE A 478 21.50 4.24 -16.44
CA PHE A 478 22.21 5.38 -17.01
C PHE A 478 23.65 5.04 -17.41
N GLY A 479 23.85 4.57 -18.64
CA GLY A 479 25.16 4.12 -19.11
C GLY A 479 25.30 4.15 -20.64
N GLY A 480 25.79 5.27 -21.18
CA GLY A 480 26.05 5.42 -22.62
C GLY A 480 26.78 6.71 -23.01
N LEU A 481 26.83 7.68 -22.10
CA LEU A 481 27.69 8.86 -22.19
C LEU A 481 29.10 8.49 -21.72
N LYS A 482 30.12 8.85 -22.51
CA LYS A 482 31.52 8.57 -22.17
C LYS A 482 31.91 9.29 -20.87
N ALA A 483 32.51 8.55 -19.94
CA ALA A 483 33.36 9.17 -18.94
C ALA A 483 34.53 9.90 -19.66
N PHE A 484 34.84 11.10 -19.17
CA PHE A 484 35.99 11.92 -19.54
C PHE A 484 36.81 12.19 -18.28
#